data_AF-Q58506-F1
#
_entry.id   AF-Q58506-F1
#
_cell.length_a   1.000
_cell.length_b   1.000
_cell.length_c   1.000
_cell.angle_alpha   90.00
_cell.angle_beta   90.00
_cell.angle_gamma   90.00
#
_symmetry.space_group_name_H-M   'P 1'
#
loop_
_entity.id
_entity.type
_entity.pdbx_description
1 polymer ?
#
loop_
_entity_poly.entity_id
_entity_poly.type
_entity_poly.pdbx_seq_one_letter_code
_entity_poly.pdbx_strand_id
1 'polypeptide(L)'
;MLKNLLYKIEKLRSGELEGFEVLKEHIQSLDEFQYQQIVERLKFQIELVEKYKPKVRPAIDPMVSTELGIYRRLDDFEIGKLLDYPECCIKSFVEDVRVAIDREHLKEVEEMKEELKNKGIYAIVLPSGFIPCSLKCEEAIKRGFIGYLTKEEFDKILELEKELKEKIRHWHFGYDEYYEKIILP
;
A
#
# COMPACT_ATOMS: atom_id res chain seq x y z
N MET A 1 2.74 9.10 -4.74
CA MET A 1 1.96 8.38 -3.73
C MET A 1 2.60 8.46 -2.35
N LEU A 2 3.74 7.80 -2.06
CA LEU A 2 4.35 7.83 -0.72
C LEU A 2 4.74 9.24 -0.23
N LYS A 3 5.12 10.15 -1.14
CA LYS A 3 5.30 11.59 -0.81
C LYS A 3 4.05 12.25 -0.23
N ASN A 4 2.86 11.87 -0.72
CA ASN A 4 1.60 12.41 -0.20
C ASN A 4 1.31 11.89 1.20
N LEU A 5 1.65 10.62 1.47
CA LEU A 5 1.58 10.06 2.82
C LEU A 5 2.49 10.84 3.78
N LEU A 6 3.75 11.08 3.40
CA LEU A 6 4.68 11.87 4.22
C LEU A 6 4.12 13.27 4.49
N TYR A 7 3.62 13.94 3.45
CA TYR A 7 2.97 15.26 3.59
C TYR A 7 1.81 15.23 4.59
N LYS A 8 0.91 14.24 4.50
CA LYS A 8 -0.21 14.11 5.44
C LYS A 8 0.27 13.86 6.87
N ILE A 9 1.27 13.01 7.07
CA ILE A 9 1.87 12.76 8.39
C ILE A 9 2.43 14.05 8.99
N GLU A 10 3.17 14.85 8.21
CA GLU A 10 3.70 16.15 8.64
C GLU A 10 2.57 17.13 9.01
N LYS A 11 1.49 17.19 8.22
CA LYS A 11 0.34 18.05 8.51
C LYS A 11 -0.51 17.58 9.70
N LEU A 12 -0.62 16.28 9.92
CA LEU A 12 -1.26 15.73 11.13
C LEU A 12 -0.43 16.05 12.37
N ARG A 13 0.89 15.91 12.29
CA ARG A 13 1.81 16.27 13.39
C ARG A 13 1.66 17.75 13.77
N SER A 14 1.60 18.67 12.81
CA SER A 14 1.43 20.10 13.11
C SER A 14 0.00 20.51 13.48
N GLY A 15 -0.98 19.61 13.34
CA GLY A 15 -2.40 19.90 13.60
C GLY A 15 -3.10 20.69 12.49
N GLU A 16 -2.49 20.78 11.31
CA GLU A 16 -3.02 21.52 10.16
C GLU A 16 -3.97 20.70 9.27
N LEU A 17 -4.00 19.38 9.42
CA LEU A 17 -4.89 18.51 8.66
C LEU A 17 -6.11 18.10 9.49
N GLU A 18 -7.29 18.52 9.04
CA GLU A 18 -8.58 18.16 9.63
C GLU A 18 -9.14 16.85 9.06
N GLY A 19 -10.14 16.26 9.74
CA GLY A 19 -10.84 15.05 9.29
C GLY A 19 -10.17 13.73 9.66
N PHE A 20 -9.22 13.78 10.61
CA PHE A 20 -8.46 12.65 11.14
C PHE A 20 -8.28 12.80 12.66
N GLU A 21 -9.34 12.65 13.45
CA GLU A 21 -9.24 12.94 14.89
C GLU A 21 -8.38 11.91 15.61
N VAL A 22 -8.61 10.61 15.37
CA VAL A 22 -7.91 9.52 16.05
C VAL A 22 -6.44 9.48 15.63
N LEU A 23 -6.17 9.56 14.32
CA LEU A 23 -4.80 9.51 13.81
C LEU A 23 -4.00 10.76 14.13
N LYS A 24 -4.63 11.95 14.15
CA LYS A 24 -3.97 13.19 14.58
C LYS A 24 -3.54 13.09 16.04
N GLU A 25 -4.43 12.67 16.94
CA GLU A 25 -4.10 12.47 18.35
C GLU A 25 -2.94 11.49 18.53
N HIS A 26 -3.01 10.33 17.85
CA HIS A 26 -1.95 9.32 17.90
C HIS A 26 -0.61 9.88 17.40
N ILE A 27 -0.57 10.49 16.22
CA ILE A 27 0.68 11.04 15.63
C ILE A 27 1.24 12.18 16.49
N GLN A 28 0.40 13.01 17.10
CA GLN A 28 0.85 14.07 18.00
C GLN A 28 1.36 13.52 19.34
N SER A 29 0.88 12.35 19.77
CA SER A 29 1.34 11.69 21.00
C SER A 29 2.71 10.99 20.88
N LEU A 30 3.16 10.70 19.65
CA LEU A 30 4.48 10.09 19.41
C LEU A 30 5.60 10.99 19.96
N ASP A 31 6.58 10.39 20.62
CA ASP A 31 7.78 11.13 21.00
C ASP A 31 8.59 11.54 19.75
N GLU A 32 9.49 12.51 19.92
CA GLU A 32 10.23 13.06 18.79
C GLU A 32 11.15 12.02 18.13
N PHE A 33 11.67 11.06 18.90
CA PHE A 33 12.51 10.00 18.35
C PHE A 33 11.69 9.06 17.45
N GLN A 34 10.54 8.58 17.92
CA GLN A 34 9.62 7.75 17.14
C GLN A 34 9.17 8.48 15.88
N TYR A 35 8.77 9.74 16.01
CA TYR A 35 8.33 10.54 14.87
C TYR A 35 9.43 10.70 13.82
N GLN A 36 10.66 11.04 14.23
CA GLN A 36 11.78 11.16 13.29
C GLN A 36 12.12 9.82 12.64
N GLN A 37 12.06 8.70 13.37
CA GLN A 37 12.26 7.37 12.78
C GLN A 37 11.24 7.08 11.67
N ILE A 38 9.97 7.43 11.87
CA ILE A 38 8.93 7.29 10.83
C ILE A 38 9.30 8.11 9.59
N VAL A 39 9.61 9.40 9.80
CA VAL A 39 9.88 10.35 8.71
C VAL A 39 11.12 9.96 7.92
N GLU A 40 12.22 9.63 8.58
CA GLU A 40 13.48 9.25 7.94
C GLU A 40 13.33 7.95 7.13
N ARG A 41 12.70 6.92 7.71
CA ARG A 41 12.47 5.66 7.02
C ARG A 41 11.54 5.82 5.82
N LEU A 42 10.47 6.61 5.95
CA LEU A 42 9.56 6.88 4.85
C LEU A 42 10.24 7.69 3.74
N LYS A 43 11.08 8.68 4.08
CA LYS A 43 11.90 9.44 3.10
C LYS A 43 12.84 8.52 2.33
N PHE A 44 13.54 7.62 3.03
CA PHE A 44 14.43 6.66 2.39
C PHE A 44 13.66 5.67 1.49
N GLN A 45 12.50 5.19 1.94
CA GLN A 45 11.63 4.36 1.10
C GLN A 45 11.18 5.11 -0.17
N ILE A 46 10.80 6.39 -0.04
CA ILE A 46 10.42 7.24 -1.18
C ILE A 46 11.57 7.31 -2.18
N GLU A 47 12.80 7.56 -1.74
CA GLU A 47 13.98 7.64 -2.62
C GLU A 47 14.17 6.37 -3.43
N LEU A 48 14.13 5.20 -2.77
CA LEU A 48 14.26 3.91 -3.44
C LEU A 48 13.13 3.67 -4.45
N VAL A 49 11.88 3.97 -4.09
CA VAL A 49 10.74 3.79 -4.99
C VAL A 49 10.81 4.71 -6.21
N GLU A 50 11.27 5.96 -6.04
CA GLU A 50 11.38 6.92 -7.15
C GLU A 50 12.44 6.56 -8.18
N LYS A 51 13.49 5.83 -7.78
CA LYS A 51 14.49 5.28 -8.70
C LYS A 51 13.85 4.31 -9.71
N TYR A 52 12.90 3.49 -9.27
CA TYR A 52 12.27 2.45 -10.10
C TYR A 52 11.00 2.92 -10.81
N LYS A 53 10.33 3.96 -10.31
CA LYS A 53 9.05 4.48 -10.84
C LYS A 53 8.03 3.37 -11.10
N PRO A 54 7.75 2.49 -10.12
CA PRO A 54 6.87 1.37 -10.34
C PRO A 54 5.44 1.85 -10.63
N LYS A 55 4.72 1.12 -11.48
CA LYS A 55 3.30 1.38 -11.79
C LYS A 55 2.41 1.21 -10.56
N VAL A 56 2.82 0.35 -9.63
CA VAL A 56 2.15 0.10 -8.34
C VAL A 56 3.09 0.49 -7.22
N ARG A 57 2.61 1.28 -6.25
CA ARG A 57 3.44 1.57 -5.07
C ARG A 57 3.63 0.31 -4.20
N PRO A 58 4.77 0.14 -3.52
CA PRO A 58 4.91 -0.91 -2.52
C PRO A 58 4.07 -0.59 -1.27
N ALA A 59 3.90 -1.61 -0.43
CA ALA A 59 3.48 -1.41 0.96
C ALA A 59 4.47 -0.51 1.71
N ILE A 60 4.01 0.14 2.78
CA ILE A 60 4.82 1.08 3.57
C ILE A 60 5.58 0.30 4.63
N ASP A 61 6.90 0.50 4.72
CA ASP A 61 7.79 -0.16 5.70
C ASP A 61 7.06 -0.62 6.99
N PRO A 62 7.10 -1.92 7.35
CA PRO A 62 6.30 -2.44 8.45
C PRO A 62 6.48 -1.70 9.77
N MET A 63 7.69 -1.22 10.08
CA MET A 63 7.94 -0.40 11.27
C MET A 63 7.15 0.91 11.21
N VAL A 64 7.24 1.64 10.10
CA VAL A 64 6.43 2.85 9.88
C VAL A 64 4.94 2.55 10.01
N SER A 65 4.47 1.46 9.40
CA SER A 65 3.05 1.06 9.48
C SER A 65 2.60 0.78 10.93
N THR A 66 3.43 0.10 11.71
CA THR A 66 3.16 -0.18 13.14
C THR A 66 3.12 1.08 13.98
N GLU A 67 4.11 1.97 13.82
CA GLU A 67 4.20 3.19 14.60
C GLU A 67 3.10 4.19 14.24
N LEU A 68 2.61 4.19 12.99
CA LEU A 68 1.43 4.96 12.59
C LEU A 68 0.10 4.36 13.09
N GLY A 69 0.13 3.19 13.73
CA GLY A 69 -1.06 2.53 14.27
C GLY A 69 -1.90 1.78 13.22
N ILE A 70 -1.37 1.54 12.01
CA ILE A 70 -2.09 0.83 10.93
C ILE A 70 -2.47 -0.59 11.39
N TYR A 71 -1.51 -1.34 11.91
CA TYR A 71 -1.77 -2.70 12.42
C TYR A 71 -2.55 -2.73 13.73
N ARG A 72 -2.63 -1.60 14.43
CA ARG A 72 -3.46 -1.46 15.64
C ARG A 72 -4.91 -1.14 15.32
N ARG A 73 -5.22 -0.89 14.02
CA ARG A 73 -6.57 -0.55 13.53
C ARG A 73 -7.21 0.56 14.35
N LEU A 74 -6.44 1.63 14.60
CA LEU A 74 -6.88 2.76 15.42
C LEU A 74 -8.23 3.32 14.93
N ASP A 75 -8.31 3.58 13.62
CA ASP A 75 -9.56 3.85 12.91
C ASP A 75 -9.33 3.48 11.44
N ASP A 76 -9.98 2.42 10.95
CA ASP A 76 -9.74 1.92 9.59
C ASP A 76 -10.14 2.91 8.49
N PHE A 77 -11.14 3.77 8.74
CA PHE A 77 -11.56 4.79 7.78
C PHE A 77 -10.53 5.91 7.68
N GLU A 78 -10.05 6.42 8.81
CA GLU A 78 -8.97 7.40 8.84
C GLU A 78 -7.68 6.82 8.26
N ILE A 79 -7.33 5.57 8.59
CA ILE A 79 -6.15 4.88 8.05
C ILE A 79 -6.28 4.78 6.52
N GLY A 80 -7.41 4.33 6.01
CA GLY A 80 -7.64 4.24 4.57
C GLY A 80 -7.52 5.60 3.87
N LYS A 81 -8.10 6.66 4.44
CA LYS A 81 -7.97 8.03 3.92
C LYS A 81 -6.53 8.54 3.98
N LEU A 82 -5.78 8.25 5.03
CA LEU A 82 -4.38 8.63 5.17
C LEU A 82 -3.56 7.99 4.04
N LEU A 83 -3.82 6.70 3.79
CA LEU A 83 -3.15 5.87 2.78
C LEU A 83 -3.61 6.11 1.33
N ASP A 84 -4.56 7.05 1.12
CA ASP A 84 -5.19 7.35 -0.18
C ASP A 84 -5.99 6.20 -0.80
N TYR A 85 -6.41 5.22 -0.01
CA TYR A 85 -7.24 4.12 -0.52
C TYR A 85 -8.59 4.63 -1.04
N PRO A 86 -9.12 4.04 -2.13
CA PRO A 86 -10.46 4.37 -2.62
C PRO A 86 -11.51 4.09 -1.54
N GLU A 87 -12.51 4.98 -1.42
CA GLU A 87 -13.57 4.84 -0.41
C GLU A 87 -14.31 3.50 -0.50
N CYS A 88 -14.55 2.99 -1.72
CA CYS A 88 -15.18 1.68 -1.92
C CYS A 88 -14.31 0.52 -1.39
N CYS A 89 -12.99 0.62 -1.46
CA CYS A 89 -12.08 -0.38 -0.91
C CYS A 89 -12.05 -0.31 0.62
N ILE A 90 -12.06 0.91 1.18
CA ILE A 90 -12.14 1.11 2.64
C ILE A 90 -13.44 0.51 3.19
N LYS A 91 -14.58 0.83 2.57
CA LYS A 91 -15.88 0.27 2.96
C LYS A 91 -15.88 -1.24 2.87
N SER A 92 -15.38 -1.83 1.78
CA SER A 92 -15.35 -3.29 1.67
C SER A 92 -14.45 -3.95 2.73
N PHE A 93 -13.32 -3.33 3.08
CA PHE A 93 -12.46 -3.83 4.16
C PHE A 93 -13.16 -3.78 5.52
N VAL A 94 -13.85 -2.69 5.84
CA VAL A 94 -14.46 -2.44 7.15
C VAL A 94 -15.82 -3.13 7.31
N GLU A 95 -16.71 -2.98 6.32
CA GLU A 95 -18.10 -3.40 6.37
C GLU A 95 -18.27 -4.86 5.90
N ASP A 96 -17.58 -5.26 4.83
CA ASP A 96 -17.64 -6.65 4.31
C ASP A 96 -16.59 -7.57 4.95
N VAL A 97 -15.72 -7.03 5.82
CA VAL A 97 -14.63 -7.76 6.51
C VAL A 97 -13.69 -8.47 5.51
N ARG A 98 -13.46 -7.84 4.36
CA ARG A 98 -12.62 -8.37 3.28
C ARG A 98 -11.14 -8.13 3.58
N VAL A 99 -10.55 -9.02 4.39
CA VAL A 99 -9.17 -8.90 4.91
C VAL A 99 -8.12 -9.67 4.11
N ALA A 100 -8.51 -10.37 3.03
CA ALA A 100 -7.61 -11.09 2.15
C ALA A 100 -8.18 -11.17 0.71
N ILE A 101 -7.32 -11.51 -0.25
CA ILE A 101 -7.76 -11.90 -1.60
C ILE A 101 -8.62 -13.17 -1.44
N ASP A 102 -9.89 -13.05 -1.80
CA ASP A 102 -10.92 -14.07 -1.58
C ASP A 102 -11.38 -14.74 -2.90
N ARG A 103 -12.40 -15.60 -2.80
CA ARG A 103 -12.92 -16.35 -3.95
C ARG A 103 -13.50 -15.46 -5.05
N GLU A 104 -14.06 -14.30 -4.71
CA GLU A 104 -14.61 -13.39 -5.72
C GLU A 104 -13.47 -12.76 -6.53
N HIS A 105 -12.38 -12.35 -5.87
CA HIS A 105 -11.19 -11.88 -6.60
C HIS A 105 -10.61 -12.97 -7.49
N LEU A 106 -10.50 -14.21 -7.02
CA LEU A 106 -9.99 -15.32 -7.83
C LEU A 106 -10.88 -15.59 -9.04
N LYS A 107 -12.20 -15.48 -8.88
CA LYS A 107 -13.14 -15.56 -10.00
C LYS A 107 -12.93 -14.42 -11.00
N GLU A 108 -12.73 -13.20 -10.51
CA GLU A 108 -12.38 -12.07 -11.39
C GLU A 108 -11.11 -12.33 -12.19
N VAL A 109 -10.07 -12.93 -11.57
CA VAL A 109 -8.83 -13.32 -12.27
C VAL A 109 -9.14 -14.23 -13.44
N GLU A 110 -9.90 -15.29 -13.22
CA GLU A 110 -10.26 -16.24 -14.29
C GLU A 110 -11.08 -15.57 -15.40
N GLU A 111 -12.02 -14.68 -15.05
CA GLU A 111 -12.82 -13.93 -16.03
C GLU A 111 -11.99 -13.01 -16.92
N MET A 112 -10.95 -12.37 -16.38
CA MET A 112 -10.12 -11.41 -17.11
C MET A 112 -8.83 -12.01 -17.70
N LYS A 113 -8.50 -13.25 -17.35
CA LYS A 113 -7.21 -13.89 -17.64
C LYS A 113 -6.84 -13.86 -19.12
N GLU A 114 -7.73 -14.32 -19.99
CA GLU A 114 -7.46 -14.39 -21.43
C GLU A 114 -7.32 -12.99 -22.06
N GLU A 115 -8.15 -12.04 -21.62
CA GLU A 115 -8.05 -10.65 -22.09
C GLU A 115 -6.71 -10.03 -21.70
N LEU A 116 -6.30 -10.19 -20.44
CA LEU A 116 -5.04 -9.68 -19.92
C LEU A 116 -3.84 -10.34 -20.63
N LYS A 117 -3.86 -11.66 -20.83
CA LYS A 117 -2.82 -12.37 -21.59
C LYS A 117 -2.69 -11.88 -23.03
N ASN A 118 -3.81 -11.67 -23.72
CA ASN A 118 -3.81 -11.14 -25.08
C ASN A 118 -3.23 -9.71 -25.16
N LYS A 119 -3.27 -8.96 -24.05
CA LYS A 119 -2.61 -7.66 -23.88
C LYS A 119 -1.15 -7.77 -23.42
N GLY A 120 -0.59 -8.98 -23.32
CA GLY A 120 0.79 -9.22 -22.87
C GLY A 120 1.01 -9.01 -21.37
N ILE A 121 -0.07 -8.99 -20.57
CA ILE A 121 0.02 -8.89 -19.12
C ILE A 121 0.43 -10.24 -18.52
N TYR A 122 1.44 -10.21 -17.67
CA TYR A 122 2.03 -11.37 -16.99
C TYR A 122 1.51 -11.54 -15.56
N ALA A 123 1.24 -10.44 -14.86
CA ALA A 123 0.83 -10.49 -13.46
C ALA A 123 -0.09 -9.33 -13.08
N ILE A 124 -0.91 -9.57 -12.05
CA ILE A 124 -1.64 -8.55 -11.30
C ILE A 124 -0.87 -8.33 -10.00
N VAL A 125 -0.52 -7.08 -9.69
CA VAL A 125 0.28 -6.72 -8.52
C VAL A 125 -0.46 -5.66 -7.69
N LEU A 126 -0.41 -5.84 -6.36
CA LEU A 126 -0.98 -4.94 -5.38
C LEU A 126 0.04 -4.67 -4.26
N PRO A 127 0.00 -3.54 -3.54
CA PRO A 127 0.77 -3.39 -2.30
C PRO A 127 0.28 -4.41 -1.26
N SER A 128 1.20 -5.04 -0.54
CA SER A 128 0.83 -5.94 0.56
C SER A 128 0.01 -5.23 1.65
N GLY A 129 -0.98 -5.96 2.18
CA GLY A 129 -1.96 -5.44 3.12
C GLY A 129 -3.09 -4.59 2.51
N PHE A 130 -3.01 -4.21 1.22
CA PHE A 130 -4.13 -3.57 0.53
C PHE A 130 -5.02 -4.63 -0.13
N ILE A 131 -6.26 -4.74 0.36
CA ILE A 131 -7.27 -5.63 -0.23
C ILE A 131 -8.32 -4.77 -0.92
N PRO A 132 -8.43 -4.80 -2.26
CA PRO A 132 -9.40 -4.00 -2.96
C PRO A 132 -10.81 -4.57 -2.81
N CYS A 133 -11.84 -3.76 -3.11
CA CYS A 133 -13.19 -4.29 -3.24
C CYS A 133 -13.35 -5.20 -4.48
N SER A 134 -12.50 -5.00 -5.49
CA SER A 134 -12.43 -5.76 -6.74
C SER A 134 -11.05 -5.55 -7.36
N LEU A 135 -10.49 -6.58 -8.01
CA LEU A 135 -9.27 -6.44 -8.82
C LEU A 135 -9.50 -5.52 -10.04
N LYS A 136 -10.76 -5.31 -10.43
CA LYS A 136 -11.18 -4.38 -11.50
C LYS A 136 -11.49 -2.97 -10.98
N CYS A 137 -11.23 -2.66 -9.71
CA CYS A 137 -11.54 -1.35 -9.12
C CYS A 137 -10.81 -0.22 -9.85
N GLU A 138 -11.54 0.57 -10.65
CA GLU A 138 -10.98 1.63 -11.49
C GLU A 138 -10.22 2.67 -10.67
N GLU A 139 -10.75 3.06 -9.51
CA GLU A 139 -10.11 4.06 -8.66
C GLU A 139 -8.83 3.53 -8.03
N ALA A 140 -8.78 2.24 -7.66
CA ALA A 140 -7.56 1.61 -7.15
C ALA A 140 -6.49 1.50 -8.25
N ILE A 141 -6.89 1.16 -9.48
CA ILE A 141 -6.00 1.12 -10.65
C ILE A 141 -5.45 2.51 -10.96
N LYS A 142 -6.33 3.52 -11.06
CA LYS A 142 -5.97 4.91 -11.36
C LYS A 142 -5.02 5.50 -10.33
N ARG A 143 -5.21 5.15 -9.05
CA ARG A 143 -4.33 5.60 -7.96
C ARG A 143 -3.06 4.77 -7.83
N GLY A 144 -2.86 3.70 -8.61
CA GLY A 144 -1.65 2.89 -8.57
C GLY A 144 -1.56 1.91 -7.40
N PHE A 145 -2.70 1.40 -6.94
CA PHE A 145 -2.79 0.30 -5.96
C PHE A 145 -3.05 -1.07 -6.62
N ILE A 146 -3.47 -1.09 -7.87
CA ILE A 146 -3.60 -2.32 -8.67
C ILE A 146 -2.88 -2.08 -9.99
N GLY A 147 -1.99 -2.99 -10.35
CA GLY A 147 -1.28 -2.93 -11.62
C GLY A 147 -1.38 -4.24 -12.38
N TYR A 148 -1.82 -4.13 -13.63
CA TYR A 148 -1.65 -5.16 -14.65
C TYR A 148 -0.29 -4.92 -15.30
N LEU A 149 0.65 -5.82 -15.03
CA LEU A 149 2.04 -5.68 -15.41
C LEU A 149 2.41 -6.67 -16.50
N THR A 150 3.11 -6.16 -17.52
CA THR A 150 3.91 -6.99 -18.43
C THR A 150 5.05 -7.67 -17.67
N LYS A 151 5.72 -8.63 -18.32
CA LYS A 151 6.86 -9.31 -17.71
C LYS A 151 8.00 -8.35 -17.33
N GLU A 152 8.32 -7.37 -18.18
CA GLU A 152 9.36 -6.37 -17.90
C GLU A 152 9.01 -5.48 -16.71
N GLU A 153 7.77 -5.01 -16.63
CA GLU A 153 7.29 -4.22 -15.49
C GLU A 153 7.30 -5.05 -14.19
N PHE A 154 6.91 -6.32 -14.28
CA PHE A 154 6.94 -7.25 -13.15
C PHE A 154 8.36 -7.51 -12.66
N ASP A 155 9.33 -7.69 -13.55
CA ASP A 155 10.73 -7.91 -13.17
C ASP A 155 11.31 -6.66 -12.47
N LYS A 156 10.95 -5.44 -12.90
CA LYS A 156 11.29 -4.20 -12.19
C LYS A 156 10.69 -4.14 -10.77
N ILE A 157 9.48 -4.66 -10.57
CA ILE A 157 8.88 -4.78 -9.22
C ILE A 157 9.70 -5.72 -8.35
N LEU A 158 10.14 -6.86 -8.88
CA LEU A 158 10.98 -7.80 -8.13
C LEU A 158 12.33 -7.20 -7.74
N GLU A 159 12.97 -6.45 -8.64
CA GLU A 159 14.23 -5.75 -8.35
C GLU A 159 14.05 -4.68 -7.26
N LEU A 160 12.99 -3.86 -7.36
CA LEU A 160 12.66 -2.87 -6.34
C LEU A 160 12.41 -3.53 -4.98
N GLU A 161 11.59 -4.58 -4.95
CA GLU A 161 11.27 -5.28 -3.72
C GLU A 161 12.52 -5.89 -3.06
N LYS A 162 13.42 -6.45 -3.87
CA LYS A 162 14.71 -6.94 -3.39
C LYS A 162 15.54 -5.80 -2.76
N GLU A 163 15.69 -4.67 -3.45
CA GLU A 163 16.46 -3.52 -2.92
C GLU A 163 15.81 -2.95 -1.64
N LEU A 164 14.47 -2.88 -1.57
CA LEU A 164 13.74 -2.50 -0.37
C LEU A 164 14.02 -3.46 0.79
N LYS A 165 13.92 -4.77 0.58
CA LYS A 165 14.22 -5.79 1.60
C LYS A 165 15.67 -5.72 2.10
N GLU A 166 16.62 -5.48 1.20
CA GLU A 166 18.05 -5.38 1.55
C GLU A 166 18.40 -4.11 2.32
N LYS A 167 17.88 -2.96 1.89
CA LYS A 167 18.26 -1.64 2.43
C LYS A 167 17.40 -1.18 3.60
N ILE A 168 16.10 -1.49 3.57
CA ILE A 168 15.18 -1.24 4.67
C ILE A 168 15.06 -2.54 5.44
N ARG A 169 16.11 -2.89 6.19
CA ARG A 169 16.08 -4.06 7.06
C ARG A 169 14.84 -3.98 7.95
N HIS A 170 13.92 -4.90 7.75
CA HIS A 170 12.72 -5.05 8.55
C HIS A 170 12.63 -6.49 9.04
N TRP A 171 12.19 -6.64 10.29
CA TRP A 171 11.75 -7.90 10.86
C TRP A 171 10.43 -7.58 11.54
N HIS A 172 9.32 -7.91 10.87
CA HIS A 172 8.00 -7.62 11.40
C HIS A 172 6.98 -8.64 10.88
N PHE A 173 6.03 -9.02 11.73
CA PHE A 173 5.01 -10.03 11.42
C PHE A 173 3.91 -9.57 10.45
N GLY A 174 3.98 -8.34 9.92
CA GLY A 174 2.88 -7.74 9.17
C GLY A 174 2.77 -8.24 7.73
N TYR A 175 3.90 -8.29 7.04
CA TYR A 175 4.08 -8.92 5.74
C TYR A 175 5.58 -9.13 5.53
N ASP A 176 5.94 -10.20 4.83
CA ASP A 176 7.34 -10.49 4.44
C ASP A 176 7.69 -9.88 3.07
N GLU A 177 6.68 -9.45 2.32
CA GLU A 177 6.79 -8.91 0.96
C GLU A 177 6.13 -7.53 0.88
N TYR A 178 6.64 -6.66 0.01
CA TYR A 178 6.05 -5.33 -0.17
C TYR A 178 4.87 -5.35 -1.15
N TYR A 179 4.66 -6.46 -1.86
CA TYR A 179 3.63 -6.61 -2.87
C TYR A 179 2.98 -8.00 -2.82
N GLU A 180 1.65 -8.02 -2.96
CA GLU A 180 0.91 -9.21 -3.38
C GLU A 180 1.03 -9.37 -4.91
N LYS A 181 1.22 -10.62 -5.35
CA LYS A 181 1.47 -10.95 -6.76
C LYS A 181 0.60 -12.11 -7.20
N ILE A 182 -0.24 -11.89 -8.22
CA ILE A 182 -1.03 -12.93 -8.88
C ILE A 182 -0.46 -13.11 -10.29
N ILE A 183 0.29 -14.19 -10.50
CA ILE A 183 0.82 -14.53 -11.82
C ILE A 183 -0.32 -15.07 -12.70
N LEU A 184 -0.34 -14.70 -13.97
CA LEU A 184 -1.31 -15.18 -14.95
C LEU A 184 -0.66 -16.31 -15.77
N PRO A 185 -0.76 -17.59 -15.34
CA PRO A 185 -0.15 -18.73 -16.03
C PRO A 185 -0.88 -19.03 -17.32
#